data_AF-A0AB39XMK0-F1
#
_entry.id   AF-A0AB39XMK0-F1
#
_cell.length_a   1.000
_cell.length_b   1.000
_cell.length_c   1.000
_cell.angle_alpha   90.00
_cell.angle_beta   90.00
_cell.angle_gamma   90.00
#
_symmetry.space_group_name_H-M   'P 1'
#
loop_
_entity.id
_entity.type
_entity.pdbx_description
1 polymer ?
#
loop_
_entity_poly.entity_id
_entity_poly.type
_entity_poly.pdbx_seq_one_letter_code
_entity_poly.pdbx_strand_id
1 'polypeptide(L)' 'MTFKTVRIADNDWKILADYPGSEQRQITGFTSKADADDWINGDRKIAWLRSQGYAK' A
#
# COMPACT_ATOMS: atom_id res chain seq x y z
N MET A 1 2.03 4.65 -11.02
CA MET A 1 1.97 3.78 -9.84
C MET A 1 0.50 3.61 -9.45
N THR A 2 0.08 2.41 -9.11
CA THR A 2 -1.28 2.13 -8.63
C THR A 2 -1.21 1.42 -7.30
N PHE A 3 -2.14 1.76 -6.40
CA PHE A 3 -2.32 1.07 -5.13
C PHE A 3 -3.69 0.42 -5.14
N LYS A 4 -3.75 -0.85 -4.76
CA LYS A 4 -4.99 -1.59 -4.68
C LYS A 4 -5.12 -2.26 -3.32
N THR A 5 -6.19 -1.93 -2.62
CA THR A 5 -6.58 -2.61 -1.39
C THR A 5 -7.14 -3.99 -1.70
N VAL A 6 -6.62 -5.02 -1.04
CA VAL A 6 -6.98 -6.42 -1.25
C VAL A 6 -7.22 -7.08 0.10
N ARG A 7 -8.35 -7.78 0.22
CA ARG A 7 -8.67 -8.60 1.39
C ARG A 7 -7.92 -9.91 1.33
N ILE A 8 -7.23 -10.27 2.40
CA ILE A 8 -6.60 -11.58 2.59
C ILE A 8 -7.57 -12.50 3.35
N ALA A 9 -8.07 -12.02 4.49
CA ALA A 9 -9.01 -12.75 5.37
C ALA A 9 -9.96 -11.78 6.09
N ASP A 10 -10.80 -12.29 7.00
CA ASP A 10 -11.49 -11.44 7.97
C ASP A 10 -10.48 -10.73 8.85
N ASN A 11 -10.60 -9.41 8.93
CA ASN A 11 -9.68 -8.51 9.62
C ASN A 11 -8.22 -8.57 9.15
N ASP A 12 -7.96 -9.04 7.92
CA ASP A 12 -6.61 -9.01 7.33
C ASP A 12 -6.67 -8.48 5.90
N TRP A 13 -6.02 -7.34 5.72
CA TRP A 13 -5.99 -6.57 4.50
C TRP A 13 -4.56 -6.19 4.14
N LYS A 14 -4.33 -6.09 2.83
CA LYS A 14 -3.07 -5.61 2.27
C LYS A 14 -3.31 -4.60 1.17
N ILE A 15 -2.26 -3.86 0.86
CA ILE A 15 -2.19 -2.99 -0.29
C ILE A 15 -1.17 -3.58 -1.26
N LEU A 16 -1.58 -3.75 -2.51
CA LEU A 16 -0.69 -4.06 -3.61
C LEU A 16 -0.29 -2.75 -4.28
N ALA A 17 1.02 -2.47 -4.28
CA ALA A 17 1.59 -1.30 -4.92
C ALA A 17 2.31 -1.73 -6.20
N ASP A 18 1.78 -1.32 -7.34
CA ASP A 18 2.28 -1.64 -8.66
C ASP A 18 3.00 -0.43 -9.28
N TYR A 19 4.26 -0.64 -9.62
CA TYR A 19 5.14 0.34 -10.25
C TYR A 19 5.61 -0.21 -11.59
N PRO A 20 5.33 0.50 -12.70
CA PRO A 20 5.80 0.09 -14.01
C PRO A 20 7.32 -0.09 -14.02
N GLY A 21 7.80 -1.27 -14.43
CA GLY A 21 9.22 -1.59 -14.46
C GLY A 21 9.82 -2.00 -13.10
N SER A 22 9.01 -2.27 -12.08
CA SER A 22 9.44 -2.81 -10.80
C SER A 22 8.53 -3.94 -10.33
N GLU A 23 9.02 -4.79 -9.43
CA GLU A 23 8.22 -5.85 -8.84
C GLU A 23 7.09 -5.27 -8.00
N GLN A 24 5.90 -5.86 -8.10
CA GLN A 24 4.74 -5.49 -7.29
C GLN A 24 5.08 -5.67 -5.80
N ARG A 25 4.89 -4.61 -5.02
CA ARG A 25 5.12 -4.64 -3.57
C ARG A 25 3.81 -4.89 -2.82
N GLN A 26 3.91 -5.57 -1.69
CA GLN A 26 2.80 -5.81 -0.79
C GLN A 26 3.05 -5.08 0.52
N ILE A 27 2.09 -4.29 0.97
CA ILE A 27 2.08 -3.64 2.27
C ILE A 27 0.99 -4.34 3.09
N THR A 28 1.37 -4.97 4.19
CA THR A 28 0.49 -5.76 5.05
C THR A 28 0.33 -5.12 6.43
N GLY A 29 -0.58 -5.64 7.24
CA GLY A 29 -0.80 -5.17 8.62
C GLY A 29 -2.03 -4.29 8.77
N PHE A 30 -2.93 -4.29 7.79
CA PHE A 30 -4.21 -3.59 7.88
C PHE A 30 -5.28 -4.53 8.39
N THR A 31 -6.09 -4.05 9.32
CA THR A 31 -7.19 -4.84 9.89
C THR A 31 -8.52 -4.61 9.18
N SER A 32 -8.61 -3.58 8.35
CA SER A 32 -9.82 -3.26 7.61
C SER A 32 -9.50 -2.61 6.27
N LYS A 33 -10.49 -2.62 5.37
CA LYS A 33 -10.40 -1.90 4.10
C LYS A 33 -10.18 -0.40 4.33
N ALA A 34 -10.88 0.19 5.31
CA ALA A 34 -10.79 1.61 5.61
C ALA A 34 -9.37 1.98 6.06
N ASP A 35 -8.75 1.20 6.93
CA ASP A 35 -7.37 1.41 7.39
C ASP A 35 -6.35 1.38 6.23
N ALA A 36 -6.52 0.42 5.30
CA ALA A 36 -5.71 0.37 4.08
C ALA A 36 -5.98 1.56 3.14
N ASP A 37 -7.23 1.95 2.95
CA ASP A 37 -7.60 3.08 2.10
C ASP A 37 -7.12 4.42 2.70
N ASP A 38 -7.22 4.62 4.01
CA ASP A 38 -6.66 5.76 4.75
C ASP A 38 -5.14 5.81 4.60
N TRP A 39 -4.46 4.66 4.63
CA TRP A 39 -3.02 4.60 4.37
C TRP A 39 -2.67 5.06 2.95
N ILE A 40 -3.46 4.64 1.94
CA ILE A 40 -3.26 5.04 0.53
C ILE A 40 -3.50 6.54 0.33
N ASN A 41 -4.48 7.10 1.04
CA ASN A 41 -4.87 8.51 0.90
C ASN A 41 -4.09 9.44 1.83
N GLY A 42 -3.41 8.92 2.85
CA GLY A 42 -2.66 9.69 3.82
C GLY A 42 -1.16 9.82 3.52
N ASP A 43 -0.46 10.51 4.43
CA ASP A 43 0.97 10.81 4.30
C ASP A 43 1.88 9.57 4.36
N ARG A 44 1.36 8.46 4.92
CA ARG A 44 2.10 7.19 5.03
C ARG A 44 2.51 6.64 3.66
N LYS A 45 1.67 6.80 2.63
CA LYS A 45 2.01 6.46 1.24
C LYS A 45 3.25 7.20 0.75
N ILE A 46 3.36 8.50 1.04
CA ILE A 46 4.48 9.34 0.61
C ILE A 46 5.75 8.96 1.37
N ALA A 47 5.65 8.74 2.69
CA ALA A 47 6.78 8.28 3.49
C ALA A 47 7.32 6.92 3.01
N TRP A 48 6.43 5.98 2.70
CA TRP A 48 6.80 4.68 2.15
C TRP A 48 7.45 4.81 0.78
N LEU A 49 6.89 5.61 -0.11
CA LEU A 49 7.47 5.93 -1.43
C LEU A 49 8.91 6.43 -1.33
N ARG A 50 9.18 7.34 -0.39
CA ARG A 50 10.55 7.85 -0.12
C ARG A 50 11.47 6.76 0.41
N SER A 51 10.98 5.93 1.33
CA SER A 51 11.73 4.80 1.86
C SER A 51 12.12 3.77 0.80
N GLN A 52 11.31 3.62 -0.26
CA GLN A 52 11.62 2.74 -1.39
C GLN A 52 12.48 3.41 -2.46
N GLY A 53 12.81 4.71 -2.32
CA GLY A 53 13.55 5.48 -3.32
C GLY A 53 12.72 5.90 -4.53
N TYR A 54 11.40 5.73 -4.50
CA TYR A 54 10.49 6.12 -5.58
C TYR A 54 10.10 7.61 -5.54
N ALA A 55 10.27 8.27 -4.40
CA ALA A 55 10.08 9.71 -4.26
C ALA A 55 11.39 10.35 -3.76
N LYS A 56 11.85 11.36 -4.49
CA LYS A 56 13.00 12.19 -4.15
C LYS A 56 12.56 13.49 -3.49
#